data_AF-A0A926XVN1-F1
#
_entry.id   AF-A0A926XVN1-F1
#
_cell.length_a   1.000
_cell.length_b   1.000
_cell.length_c   1.000
_cell.angle_alpha   90.00
_cell.angle_beta   90.00
_cell.angle_gamma   90.00
#
_symmetry.space_group_name_H-M   'P 1'
#
loop_
_entity.id
_entity.type
_entity.pdbx_description
1 polymer ?
#
loop_
_entity_poly.entity_id
_entity_poly.type
_entity_poly.pdbx_seq_one_letter_code
_entity_poly.pdbx_strand_id
1 'polypeptide(L)'
;MQNWSDFFVATAGASAALVGFIFVSVSISLKQILSYPNLPGKTLESLLLPINVLLISCCGLVPDQPLWILGSELLILGLITSMIALRVSWRLLTKTPVRYKRSYRFSLLVTQLIILPSWLAGILIITNGLTAVYWVVPTILLSFIKAIYDAWILIIEINR
;
A
#
# COMPACT_ATOMS: atom_id res chain seq x y z
N MET A 1 -5.46 -17.97 15.86
CA MET A 1 -5.92 -16.70 15.24
C MET A 1 -7.42 -16.68 14.88
N GLN A 2 -8.27 -17.59 15.40
CA GLN A 2 -9.68 -17.65 15.00
C GLN A 2 -10.44 -16.31 15.13
N ASN A 3 -10.21 -15.55 16.20
CA ASN A 3 -10.85 -14.23 16.38
C ASN A 3 -10.39 -13.14 15.39
N TRP A 4 -9.29 -13.35 14.65
CA TRP A 4 -8.76 -12.41 13.65
C TRP A 4 -9.08 -12.80 12.22
N SER A 5 -9.56 -14.03 12.01
CA SER A 5 -9.89 -14.57 10.69
C SER A 5 -10.89 -13.66 9.97
N ASP A 6 -11.99 -13.28 10.63
CA ASP A 6 -13.03 -12.43 10.05
C ASP A 6 -12.50 -11.05 9.63
N PHE A 7 -11.59 -10.48 10.44
CA PHE A 7 -10.93 -9.23 10.11
C PHE A 7 -10.04 -9.36 8.87
N PHE A 8 -9.24 -10.42 8.77
CA PHE A 8 -8.41 -10.66 7.59
C PHE A 8 -9.23 -10.99 6.34
N VAL A 9 -10.31 -11.76 6.45
CA VAL A 9 -11.25 -11.99 5.33
C VAL A 9 -11.88 -10.68 4.86
N ALA A 10 -12.39 -9.85 5.78
CA ALA A 10 -13.02 -8.59 5.44
C ALA A 10 -12.04 -7.61 4.78
N THR A 11 -10.82 -7.51 5.29
CA THR A 11 -9.77 -6.62 4.75
C THR A 11 -9.20 -7.14 3.43
N ALA A 12 -9.04 -8.46 3.25
CA ALA A 12 -8.69 -9.07 1.97
C ALA A 12 -9.76 -8.77 0.91
N GLY A 13 -11.04 -8.93 1.25
CA GLY A 13 -12.15 -8.60 0.35
C GLY A 13 -12.19 -7.12 -0.03
N ALA A 14 -12.08 -6.22 0.95
CA ALA A 14 -12.09 -4.77 0.71
C ALA A 14 -10.89 -4.32 -0.14
N SER A 15 -9.70 -4.85 0.12
CA SER A 15 -8.50 -4.54 -0.66
C SER A 15 -8.59 -5.10 -2.09
N ALA A 16 -9.06 -6.34 -2.26
CA ALA A 16 -9.29 -6.93 -3.57
C ALA A 16 -10.28 -6.11 -4.41
N ALA A 17 -11.37 -5.63 -3.80
CA ALA A 17 -12.32 -4.75 -4.46
C ALA A 17 -11.68 -3.42 -4.89
N LEU A 18 -10.91 -2.77 -4.01
CA LEU A 18 -10.19 -1.53 -4.33
C LEU A 18 -9.16 -1.72 -5.46
N VAL A 19 -8.37 -2.80 -5.41
CA VAL A 19 -7.43 -3.14 -6.50
C VAL A 19 -8.18 -3.32 -7.82
N GLY A 20 -9.29 -4.06 -7.81
CA GLY A 20 -10.14 -4.26 -8.98
C GLY A 20 -10.67 -2.95 -9.55
N PHE A 21 -11.23 -2.07 -8.71
CA PHE A 21 -11.73 -0.77 -9.15
C PHE A 21 -10.65 0.14 -9.75
N ILE A 22 -9.45 0.18 -9.14
CA ILE A 22 -8.33 0.95 -9.69
C ILE A 22 -7.92 0.36 -11.04
N PHE A 23 -7.78 -0.97 -11.15
CA PHE A 23 -7.39 -1.62 -12.40
C PHE A 23 -8.37 -1.34 -13.55
N VAL A 24 -9.69 -1.42 -13.28
CA VAL A 24 -10.73 -1.09 -14.26
C VAL A 24 -10.63 0.38 -14.69
N SER A 25 -10.50 1.29 -13.72
CA SER A 25 -10.38 2.74 -13.99
C SER A 25 -9.16 3.04 -14.87
N VAL A 26 -8.03 2.38 -14.60
CA VAL A 26 -6.79 2.50 -15.36
C VAL A 26 -6.93 1.94 -16.77
N SER A 27 -7.65 0.82 -16.94
CA SER A 27 -7.90 0.22 -18.24
C SER A 27 -8.71 1.14 -19.15
N ILE A 28 -9.71 1.84 -18.60
CA ILE A 28 -10.56 2.77 -19.37
C ILE A 28 -9.77 4.04 -19.74
N SER A 29 -8.96 4.56 -18.81
CA SER A 29 -8.19 5.80 -19.01
C SER A 29 -6.77 5.56 -19.54
N LEU A 30 -6.45 4.36 -20.04
CA LEU A 30 -5.08 3.97 -20.38
C LEU A 30 -4.42 4.91 -21.40
N LYS A 31 -5.14 5.30 -22.44
CA LYS A 31 -4.62 6.22 -23.48
C LYS A 31 -4.23 7.58 -22.90
N GLN A 32 -5.03 8.09 -21.96
CA GLN A 32 -4.80 9.36 -21.29
C GLN A 32 -3.68 9.25 -20.24
N ILE A 33 -3.56 8.11 -19.55
CA ILE A 33 -2.43 7.87 -18.64
C ILE A 33 -1.12 7.83 -19.42
N LEU A 34 -1.10 7.22 -20.61
CA LEU A 34 0.09 7.15 -21.46
C LEU A 34 0.45 8.47 -22.14
N SER A 35 -0.48 9.43 -22.27
CA SER A 35 -0.18 10.73 -22.88
C SER A 35 0.65 11.64 -21.95
N TYR A 36 0.67 11.39 -20.65
CA TYR A 36 1.49 12.15 -19.70
C TYR A 36 2.60 11.28 -19.10
N PRO A 37 3.88 11.67 -19.23
CA PRO A 37 5.02 10.82 -18.84
C PRO A 37 5.12 10.50 -17.33
N ASN A 38 4.38 11.22 -16.47
CA ASN A 38 4.44 11.05 -15.02
C ASN A 38 3.24 10.29 -14.44
N LEU A 39 2.13 10.16 -15.18
CA LEU A 39 0.93 9.48 -14.71
C LEU A 39 1.11 7.96 -14.53
N PRO A 40 1.79 7.21 -15.42
CA PRO A 40 1.92 5.76 -15.26
C PRO A 40 2.60 5.35 -13.95
N GLY A 41 3.62 6.10 -13.52
CA GLY A 41 4.29 5.88 -12.26
C GLY A 41 3.38 6.15 -11.04
N LYS A 42 2.55 7.20 -11.12
CA LYS A 42 1.56 7.53 -10.08
C LYS A 42 0.44 6.50 -9.98
N THR A 43 -0.02 6.00 -11.12
CA THR A 43 -0.99 4.91 -11.20
C THR A 43 -0.46 3.63 -10.57
N LEU A 44 0.81 3.30 -10.80
CA LEU A 44 1.43 2.14 -10.14
C LEU A 44 1.54 2.37 -8.62
N GLU A 45 1.87 3.58 -8.19
CA GLU A 45 2.02 3.93 -6.77
C GLU A 45 0.71 3.76 -5.98
N SER A 46 -0.45 4.11 -6.57
CA SER A 46 -1.75 3.97 -5.92
C SER A 46 -2.19 2.51 -5.74
N LEU A 47 -1.69 1.60 -6.59
CA LEU A 47 -1.96 0.16 -6.50
C LEU A 47 -1.11 -0.55 -5.42
N LEU A 48 0.04 0.01 -5.04
CA LEU A 48 0.99 -0.68 -4.16
C LEU A 48 0.41 -1.00 -2.78
N LEU A 49 -0.28 -0.05 -2.16
CA LEU A 49 -0.81 -0.20 -0.81
C LEU A 49 -2.00 -1.15 -0.70
N PRO A 50 -3.04 -1.06 -1.56
CA PRO A 50 -4.12 -2.03 -1.50
C PRO A 50 -3.63 -3.44 -1.85
N ILE A 51 -2.64 -3.60 -2.75
CA ILE A 51 -1.99 -4.91 -2.98
C ILE A 51 -1.23 -5.38 -1.73
N ASN A 52 -0.50 -4.49 -1.05
CA ASN A 52 0.21 -4.85 0.18
C ASN A 52 -0.76 -5.33 1.27
N VAL A 53 -1.86 -4.60 1.48
CA VAL A 53 -2.91 -4.99 2.44
C VAL A 53 -3.49 -6.36 2.07
N LEU A 54 -3.74 -6.61 0.79
CA LEU A 54 -4.24 -7.91 0.32
C LEU A 54 -3.28 -9.04 0.66
N LEU A 55 -1.98 -8.87 0.37
CA LEU A 55 -0.95 -9.87 0.67
C LEU A 55 -0.83 -10.11 2.18
N ILE A 56 -0.82 -9.04 2.97
CA ILE A 56 -0.80 -9.12 4.44
C ILE A 56 -2.01 -9.93 4.96
N SER A 57 -3.20 -9.64 4.46
CA SER A 57 -4.41 -10.35 4.88
C SER A 57 -4.43 -11.81 4.43
N CYS A 58 -3.90 -12.12 3.23
CA CYS A 58 -3.72 -13.50 2.78
C CYS A 58 -2.74 -14.28 3.66
N CYS A 59 -1.60 -13.70 4.03
CA CYS A 59 -0.67 -14.30 4.98
C CYS A 59 -1.33 -14.55 6.34
N GLY A 60 -2.12 -13.58 6.84
CA GLY A 60 -2.86 -13.71 8.11
C GLY A 60 -3.95 -14.80 8.11
N LEU A 61 -4.38 -15.27 6.95
CA LEU A 61 -5.40 -16.32 6.79
C LEU A 61 -4.81 -17.74 6.73
N VAL A 62 -3.49 -17.90 6.62
CA VAL A 62 -2.86 -19.23 6.57
C VAL A 62 -3.02 -19.92 7.93
N PRO A 63 -3.74 -21.06 8.02
CA PRO A 63 -3.91 -21.78 9.27
C PRO A 63 -2.59 -22.40 9.75
N ASP A 64 -2.44 -22.55 11.07
CA ASP A 64 -1.29 -23.19 11.73
C ASP A 64 0.09 -22.58 11.47
N GLN A 65 0.16 -21.34 10.98
CA GLN A 65 1.42 -20.65 10.75
C GLN A 65 2.03 -20.16 12.09
N PRO A 66 3.31 -20.46 12.38
CA PRO A 66 3.97 -19.94 13.57
C PRO A 66 4.15 -18.42 13.46
N LEU A 67 3.92 -17.70 14.57
CA LEU A 67 3.94 -16.22 14.60
C LEU A 67 5.23 -15.61 14.03
N TRP A 68 6.35 -16.31 14.15
CA TRP A 68 7.66 -15.84 13.72
C TRP A 68 7.74 -15.77 12.19
N ILE A 69 7.10 -16.72 11.49
CA ILE A 69 7.02 -16.72 10.03
C ILE A 69 6.11 -15.57 9.58
N LEU A 70 4.94 -15.39 10.20
CA LEU A 70 4.03 -14.29 9.88
C LEU A 70 4.68 -12.92 10.11
N GLY A 71 5.43 -12.76 11.20
CA GLY A 71 6.22 -11.56 11.45
C GLY A 71 7.27 -11.29 10.36
N SER A 72 7.98 -12.33 9.91
CA SER A 72 8.96 -12.23 8.82
C SER A 72 8.31 -11.87 7.49
N GLU A 73 7.15 -12.44 7.16
CA GLU A 73 6.42 -12.14 5.93
C GLU A 73 5.95 -10.69 5.91
N LEU A 74 5.38 -10.19 7.02
CA LEU A 74 5.00 -8.79 7.17
C LEU A 74 6.20 -7.84 7.00
N LEU A 75 7.35 -8.19 7.56
CA LEU A 75 8.56 -7.38 7.48
C LEU A 75 9.09 -7.36 6.03
N ILE A 76 9.11 -8.51 5.35
CA ILE A 76 9.52 -8.63 3.94
C ILE A 76 8.55 -7.86 3.03
N LEU A 77 7.24 -8.00 3.22
CA LEU A 77 6.22 -7.28 2.44
C LEU A 77 6.32 -5.76 2.65
N GLY A 78 6.51 -5.31 3.89
CA GLY A 78 6.73 -3.90 4.23
C GLY A 78 8.03 -3.35 3.63
N LEU A 79 9.10 -4.15 3.60
CA LEU A 79 10.37 -3.80 2.97
C LEU A 79 10.23 -3.64 1.46
N ILE A 80 9.64 -4.65 0.80
CA ILE A 80 9.45 -4.67 -0.65
C ILE A 80 8.59 -3.48 -1.07
N THR A 81 7.48 -3.24 -0.39
CA THR A 81 6.57 -2.14 -0.72
C THR A 81 7.19 -0.77 -0.48
N SER A 82 7.93 -0.59 0.62
CA SER A 82 8.72 0.63 0.84
C SER A 82 9.76 0.85 -0.26
N MET A 83 10.49 -0.20 -0.64
CA MET A 83 11.54 -0.11 -1.65
C MET A 83 10.97 0.21 -3.04
N ILE A 84 9.83 -0.40 -3.41
CA ILE A 84 9.14 -0.09 -4.67
C ILE A 84 8.60 1.34 -4.64
N ALA A 85 7.91 1.75 -3.57
CA ALA A 85 7.41 3.11 -3.42
C ALA A 85 8.56 4.13 -3.55
N LEU A 86 9.67 3.91 -2.84
CA LEU A 86 10.86 4.75 -2.93
C LEU A 86 11.40 4.83 -4.37
N ARG A 87 11.57 3.69 -5.06
CA ARG A 87 12.07 3.67 -6.45
C ARG A 87 11.14 4.42 -7.40
N VAL A 88 9.83 4.19 -7.29
CA VAL A 88 8.81 4.85 -8.11
C VAL A 88 8.91 6.35 -7.88
N SER A 89 8.79 6.81 -6.64
CA SER A 89 8.80 8.24 -6.35
C SER A 89 10.15 8.91 -6.68
N TRP A 90 11.29 8.24 -6.50
CA TRP A 90 12.61 8.74 -6.93
C TRP A 90 12.69 8.94 -8.45
N ARG A 91 12.16 7.99 -9.24
CA ARG A 91 12.07 8.14 -10.71
C ARG A 91 11.15 9.28 -11.10
N LEU A 92 10.05 9.48 -10.38
CA LEU A 92 9.16 10.61 -10.63
C LEU A 92 9.82 11.95 -10.28
N LEU A 93 10.54 12.05 -9.15
CA LEU A 93 11.26 13.25 -8.70
C LEU A 93 12.38 13.72 -9.64
N THR A 94 13.04 12.77 -10.31
CA THR A 94 14.12 13.05 -11.27
C THR A 94 13.58 13.54 -12.62
N LYS A 95 12.37 13.11 -13.02
CA LYS A 95 11.76 13.47 -14.31
C LYS A 95 10.75 14.63 -14.25
N THR A 96 10.38 15.10 -13.06
CA THR A 96 9.38 16.19 -12.90
C THR A 96 9.98 17.59 -12.76
N PRO A 97 9.36 18.63 -13.38
CA PRO A 97 9.73 20.03 -13.17
C PRO A 97 9.45 20.52 -11.73
N VAL A 98 10.25 21.49 -11.27
CA VAL A 98 10.39 21.93 -9.86
C VAL A 98 9.05 22.31 -9.18
N ARG A 99 8.05 22.78 -9.94
CA ARG A 99 6.78 23.29 -9.42
C ARG A 99 5.89 22.25 -8.74
N TYR A 100 5.95 20.98 -9.17
CA TYR A 100 5.15 19.89 -8.57
C TYR A 100 5.93 19.08 -7.52
N LYS A 101 7.27 19.23 -7.42
CA LYS A 101 8.12 18.41 -6.53
C LYS A 101 7.68 18.42 -5.05
N ARG A 102 7.08 19.50 -4.55
CA ARG A 102 6.64 19.60 -3.15
C ARG A 102 5.46 18.67 -2.83
N SER A 103 4.49 18.55 -3.74
CA SER A 103 3.34 17.64 -3.58
C SER A 103 3.79 16.18 -3.64
N TYR A 104 4.69 15.85 -4.58
CA TYR A 104 5.26 14.51 -4.71
C TYR A 104 6.10 14.12 -3.48
N ARG A 105 6.89 15.05 -2.92
CA ARG A 105 7.62 14.81 -1.66
C ARG A 105 6.69 14.61 -0.46
N PHE A 106 5.58 15.35 -0.40
CA PHE A 106 4.62 15.20 0.70
C PHE A 106 3.91 13.84 0.64
N SER A 107 3.44 13.43 -0.54
CA SER A 107 2.85 12.09 -0.77
C SER A 107 3.86 10.97 -0.44
N LEU A 108 5.15 11.15 -0.75
CA LEU A 108 6.23 10.26 -0.34
C LEU A 108 6.36 10.14 1.18
N LEU A 109 6.43 11.28 1.87
CA LEU A 109 6.57 11.31 3.33
C LEU A 109 5.38 10.64 4.02
N VAL A 110 4.17 10.90 3.52
CA VAL A 110 2.95 10.26 4.03
C VAL A 110 2.98 8.75 3.77
N THR A 111 3.39 8.31 2.58
CA THR A 111 3.51 6.88 2.26
C THR A 111 4.52 6.18 3.17
N GLN A 112 5.68 6.80 3.39
CA GLN A 112 6.70 6.27 4.29
C GLN A 112 6.21 6.25 5.74
N LEU A 113 5.56 7.32 6.21
CA LEU A 113 4.96 7.38 7.55
C LEU A 113 3.90 6.28 7.78
N ILE A 114 3.16 5.88 6.74
CA ILE A 114 2.15 4.81 6.82
C ILE A 114 2.79 3.42 6.80
N ILE A 115 3.93 3.26 6.13
CA ILE A 115 4.67 1.99 6.07
C ILE A 115 5.49 1.76 7.36
N LEU A 116 5.91 2.80 8.07
CA LEU A 116 6.64 2.69 9.34
C LEU A 116 5.90 1.81 10.40
N PRO A 117 4.59 1.98 10.62
CA PRO A 117 3.78 1.06 11.43
C PRO A 117 3.85 -0.40 10.98
N SER A 118 3.97 -0.69 9.67
CA SER A 118 4.11 -2.06 9.16
C SER A 118 5.44 -2.68 9.58
N TRP A 119 6.52 -1.89 9.56
CA TRP A 119 7.85 -2.33 9.98
C TRP A 119 7.89 -2.56 11.49
N LEU A 120 7.31 -1.63 12.26
CA LEU A 120 7.14 -1.77 13.69
C LEU A 120 6.32 -3.01 14.02
N ALA A 121 5.21 -3.25 13.31
CA ALA A 121 4.39 -4.46 13.48
C ALA A 121 5.20 -5.74 13.22
N GLY A 122 5.96 -5.82 12.13
CA GLY A 122 6.80 -6.99 11.82
C GLY A 122 7.85 -7.25 12.91
N ILE A 123 8.55 -6.21 13.37
CA ILE A 123 9.57 -6.32 14.42
C ILE A 123 8.93 -6.69 15.77
N LEU A 124 7.79 -6.08 16.12
CA LEU A 124 7.06 -6.35 17.36
C LEU A 124 6.45 -7.75 17.39
N ILE A 125 6.03 -8.31 16.25
CA ILE A 125 5.51 -9.69 16.18
C ILE A 125 6.61 -10.70 16.48
N ILE A 126 7.84 -10.43 16.05
CA ILE A 126 9.00 -11.27 16.33
C ILE A 126 9.38 -11.21 17.82
N THR A 127 9.20 -10.08 18.50
CA THR A 127 9.65 -9.89 19.90
C THR A 127 8.56 -10.14 20.96
N ASN A 128 7.31 -9.75 20.72
CA ASN A 128 6.24 -9.72 21.73
C ASN A 128 5.06 -10.67 21.45
N GLY A 129 5.05 -11.40 20.34
CA GLY A 129 3.99 -12.38 20.04
C GLY A 129 2.62 -11.75 19.73
N LEU A 130 1.52 -12.39 20.18
CA LEU A 130 0.12 -12.09 19.79
C LEU A 130 -0.30 -10.62 19.97
N THR A 131 0.26 -9.89 20.94
CA THR A 131 -0.02 -8.47 21.21
C THR A 131 0.40 -7.55 20.06
N ALA A 132 1.32 -7.99 19.21
CA ALA A 132 1.79 -7.20 18.10
C ALA A 132 0.88 -7.28 16.85
N VAL A 133 -0.05 -8.25 16.79
CA VAL A 133 -1.08 -8.32 15.73
C VAL A 133 -1.97 -7.06 15.75
N TYR A 134 -2.16 -6.43 16.90
CA TYR A 134 -2.89 -5.18 17.02
C TYR A 134 -2.27 -4.02 16.22
N TRP A 135 -0.96 -4.04 15.96
CA TRP A 135 -0.29 -3.03 15.13
C TRP A 135 -0.55 -3.18 13.62
N VAL A 136 -1.07 -4.34 13.19
CA VAL A 136 -1.49 -4.57 11.81
C VAL A 136 -2.78 -3.80 11.50
N VAL A 137 -3.66 -3.62 12.48
CA VAL A 137 -4.93 -2.87 12.32
C VAL A 137 -4.72 -1.43 11.84
N PRO A 138 -3.95 -0.57 12.55
CA PRO A 138 -3.73 0.80 12.09
C PRO A 138 -2.97 0.84 10.76
N THR A 139 -2.08 -0.12 10.51
CA THR A 139 -1.38 -0.26 9.22
C THR A 139 -2.36 -0.41 8.07
N ILE A 140 -3.34 -1.32 8.20
CA ILE A 140 -4.34 -1.59 7.16
C ILE A 140 -5.26 -0.38 6.98
N LEU A 141 -5.76 0.20 8.07
CA LEU A 141 -6.67 1.36 8.00
C LEU A 141 -6.02 2.58 7.35
N LEU A 142 -4.79 2.92 7.75
CA LEU A 142 -4.05 4.03 7.15
C LEU A 142 -3.73 3.76 5.67
N SER A 143 -3.41 2.50 5.32
CA SER A 143 -3.19 2.10 3.94
C SER A 143 -4.43 2.29 3.07
N PHE A 144 -5.62 1.97 3.58
CA PHE A 144 -6.87 2.23 2.85
C PHE A 144 -7.15 3.72 2.66
N ILE A 145 -7.05 4.52 3.72
CA ILE A 145 -7.27 5.97 3.63
C ILE A 145 -6.36 6.58 2.56
N LYS A 146 -5.09 6.17 2.55
CA LYS A 146 -4.15 6.70 1.57
C LYS A 146 -4.34 6.13 0.17
N ALA A 147 -4.74 4.86 0.02
CA ALA A 147 -5.11 4.30 -1.28
C ALA A 147 -6.28 5.06 -1.92
N ILE A 148 -7.31 5.40 -1.13
CA ILE A 148 -8.45 6.19 -1.57
C ILE A 148 -8.01 7.61 -1.97
N TYR A 149 -7.15 8.23 -1.16
CA TYR A 149 -6.61 9.56 -1.43
C TYR A 149 -5.78 9.59 -2.74
N ASP A 150 -4.91 8.60 -2.96
CA ASP A 150 -4.12 8.48 -4.18
C ASP A 150 -5.02 8.24 -5.40
N ALA A 151 -6.06 7.41 -5.27
CA ALA A 151 -7.05 7.19 -6.34
C ALA A 151 -7.82 8.48 -6.69
N TRP A 152 -8.21 9.25 -5.68
CA TRP A 152 -8.87 10.55 -5.86
C TRP A 152 -7.97 11.56 -6.60
N ILE A 153 -6.71 11.68 -6.18
CA ILE A 153 -5.72 12.54 -6.87
C ILE A 153 -5.59 12.12 -8.34
N LEU A 154 -5.49 10.81 -8.60
CA LEU A 154 -5.34 10.29 -9.95
C LEU A 154 -6.54 10.66 -10.85
N ILE A 155 -7.77 10.61 -10.32
CA ILE A 155 -8.96 11.06 -11.06
C ILE A 155 -8.89 12.55 -11.39
N ILE A 156 -8.51 13.38 -10.42
CA ILE A 156 -8.39 14.84 -10.64
C ILE A 156 -7.30 15.16 -11.67
N GLU A 157 -6.16 14.47 -11.59
CA GLU A 157 -5.01 14.78 -12.44
C GLU A 157 -5.18 14.24 -13.87
N ILE A 158 -6.01 13.21 -14.07
CA ILE A 158 -6.43 12.75 -15.41
C ILE A 158 -7.42 13.76 -16.04
N ASN A 159 -8.38 14.28 -15.27
CA ASN A 159 -9.42 15.17 -15.79
C ASN A 159 -8.99 16.65 -15.96
N ARG A 160 -7.69 16.95 -15.81
CA ARG A 160 -7.14 18.30 -15.94
C ARG A 160 -6.35 18.49 -17.23
#